data_AF-A0A350XNA4-F1
#
_entry.id   AF-A0A350XNA4-F1
#
_cell.length_a   1.000
_cell.length_b   1.000
_cell.length_c   1.000
_cell.angle_alpha   90.00
_cell.angle_beta   90.00
_cell.angle_gamma   90.00
#
_symmetry.space_group_name_H-M   'P 1'
#
loop_
_entity.id
_entity.type
_entity.pdbx_description
1 polymer ?
#
loop_
_entity_poly.entity_id
_entity_poly.type
_entity_poly.pdbx_seq_one_letter_code
_entity_poly.pdbx_strand_id
1 'polypeptide(L)'
;MNLDKIPELYDYARRDLYDIRVYLARLLEIIAMQAFEAVICSAVFIALAVMRMVAEQHGIDFESQNPKTLAQTFFAYNFYNQEDYEVLVTGIDLRDRMIFNQEKLTIDPKLAYQMVEVVQRLFSQVKEDV
;
A
#
# COMPACT_ATOMS: atom_id res chain seq x y z
N MET A 1 -0.28 -23.33 6.31
CA MET A 1 0.31 -22.16 5.63
C MET A 1 1.29 -21.56 6.63
N ASN A 2 2.60 -21.74 6.43
CA ASN A 2 3.62 -21.27 7.38
C ASN A 2 3.75 -19.75 7.27
N LEU A 3 3.55 -19.05 8.39
CA LEU A 3 3.71 -17.60 8.53
C LEU A 3 5.20 -17.18 8.54
N ASP A 4 6.13 -18.14 8.58
CA ASP A 4 7.60 -17.93 8.64
C ASP A 4 8.24 -17.48 7.31
N LYS A 5 7.44 -17.05 6.32
CA LYS A 5 7.91 -16.54 5.03
C LYS A 5 7.24 -15.22 4.64
N ILE A 6 6.83 -14.43 5.61
CA ILE A 6 6.63 -13.01 5.35
C ILE A 6 8.04 -12.42 5.40
N PRO A 7 8.62 -11.92 4.28
CA PRO A 7 9.90 -11.21 4.32
C PRO A 7 9.82 -10.16 5.41
N GLU A 8 10.92 -9.87 6.12
CA GLU A 8 10.98 -8.74 7.03
C GLU A 8 10.38 -7.52 6.31
N LEU A 9 9.17 -7.14 6.72
CA LEU A 9 8.24 -6.26 5.98
C LEU A 9 8.72 -4.81 5.85
N TYR A 10 9.97 -4.56 6.21
CA TYR A 10 10.65 -3.27 6.15
C TYR A 10 11.76 -3.26 5.10
N ASP A 11 12.14 -4.42 4.55
CA ASP A 11 12.92 -4.48 3.31
C ASP A 11 11.94 -4.60 2.13
N TYR A 12 11.28 -3.49 1.80
CA TYR A 12 10.48 -3.38 0.58
C TYR A 12 11.44 -3.41 -0.61
N ALA A 13 12.01 -4.57 -0.93
CA ALA A 13 12.97 -4.73 -2.01
C ALA A 13 12.49 -3.95 -3.24
N ARG A 14 13.36 -3.14 -3.86
CA ARG A 14 13.01 -2.35 -5.04
C ARG A 14 12.25 -3.22 -6.02
N ARG A 15 10.99 -2.87 -6.27
CA ARG A 15 10.15 -3.51 -7.27
C ARG A 15 10.22 -2.68 -8.53
N ASP A 16 10.40 -3.36 -9.66
CA ASP A 16 10.25 -2.68 -10.93
C ASP A 16 8.76 -2.41 -11.23
N LEU A 17 8.52 -1.58 -12.24
CA LEU A 17 7.17 -1.20 -12.64
C LEU A 17 6.31 -2.42 -13.05
N TYR A 18 6.94 -3.46 -13.60
CA TYR A 18 6.25 -4.65 -14.07
C TYR A 18 5.69 -5.47 -12.90
N ASP A 19 6.50 -5.69 -11.86
CA ASP A 19 6.07 -6.35 -10.62
C ASP A 19 4.86 -5.64 -10.00
N ILE A 20 4.88 -4.30 -9.92
CA ILE A 20 3.77 -3.54 -9.35
C ILE A 20 2.49 -3.70 -10.19
N ARG A 21 2.59 -3.67 -11.53
CA ARG A 21 1.44 -3.90 -12.42
C ARG A 21 0.80 -5.28 -12.19
N VAL A 22 1.62 -6.31 -11.99
CA VAL A 22 1.15 -7.66 -11.67
C VAL A 22 0.43 -7.69 -10.32
N TYR A 23 0.96 -7.01 -9.31
CA TYR A 23 0.32 -6.93 -7.99
C TYR A 23 -1.00 -6.15 -8.03
N LEU A 24 -1.09 -5.07 -8.81
CA LEU A 24 -2.33 -4.34 -9.05
C LEU A 24 -3.40 -5.21 -9.70
N ALA A 25 -3.04 -5.96 -10.75
CA ALA A 25 -3.98 -6.87 -11.40
C ALA A 25 -4.52 -7.92 -10.41
N ARG A 26 -3.64 -8.48 -9.57
CA ARG A 26 -4.01 -9.43 -8.53
C ARG A 26 -4.86 -8.81 -7.42
N LEU A 27 -4.61 -7.56 -7.06
CA LEU A 27 -5.45 -6.82 -6.10
C LEU A 27 -6.90 -6.72 -6.60
N LEU A 28 -7.09 -6.46 -7.90
CA LEU A 28 -8.41 -6.40 -8.52
C LEU A 28 -9.14 -7.76 -8.53
N GLU A 29 -8.40 -8.87 -8.64
CA GLU A 29 -8.97 -10.21 -8.48
C GLU A 29 -9.40 -10.47 -7.02
N ILE A 30 -8.58 -10.08 -6.04
CA ILE A 30 -8.85 -10.31 -4.61
C ILE A 30 -10.09 -9.53 -4.15
N ILE A 31 -10.27 -8.27 -4.59
CA ILE A 31 -11.47 -7.49 -4.26
C ILE A 31 -12.72 -8.08 -4.91
N ALA A 32 -12.62 -8.65 -6.12
CA ALA A 32 -13.73 -9.35 -6.77
C ALA A 32 -14.15 -10.63 -6.01
N MET A 33 -13.20 -11.29 -5.34
CA MET A 33 -13.46 -12.42 -4.44
C MET A 33 -14.00 -11.98 -3.06
N GLN A 34 -14.14 -10.67 -2.81
CA GLN A 34 -14.61 -10.10 -1.53
C GLN A 34 -13.74 -10.50 -0.32
N ALA A 35 -12.48 -10.83 -0.55
CA ALA A 35 -11.53 -11.17 0.51
C ALA A 35 -10.96 -9.88 1.15
N PHE A 36 -11.80 -9.11 1.83
CA PHE A 36 -11.50 -7.72 2.22
C PHE A 36 -10.28 -7.55 3.14
N GLU A 37 -10.03 -8.48 4.08
CA GLU A 37 -8.79 -8.49 4.88
C GLU A 37 -7.55 -8.59 3.98
N ALA A 38 -7.58 -9.47 2.99
CA ALA A 38 -6.50 -9.64 2.03
C ALA A 38 -6.37 -8.42 1.10
N VAL A 39 -7.46 -7.74 0.76
CA VAL A 39 -7.43 -6.47 0.03
C VAL A 39 -6.67 -5.41 0.83
N ILE A 40 -7.00 -5.19 2.10
CA ILE A 40 -6.32 -4.17 2.93
C ILE A 40 -4.82 -4.46 3.00
N CYS A 41 -4.43 -5.69 3.35
CA CYS A 41 -3.02 -6.06 3.45
C CYS A 41 -2.27 -5.90 2.12
N SER A 42 -2.89 -6.33 1.00
CA SER A 42 -2.28 -6.23 -0.33
C SER A 42 -2.21 -4.79 -0.82
N ALA A 43 -3.26 -4.00 -0.60
CA ALA A 43 -3.31 -2.59 -0.98
C ALA A 43 -2.24 -1.78 -0.24
N VAL A 44 -2.07 -1.96 1.07
CA VAL A 44 -1.01 -1.28 1.83
C VAL A 44 0.38 -1.69 1.34
N PHE A 45 0.61 -2.98 1.08
CA PHE A 45 1.88 -3.44 0.52
C PHE A 45 2.20 -2.77 -0.82
N ILE A 46 1.21 -2.72 -1.73
CA ILE A 46 1.39 -2.10 -3.05
C ILE A 46 1.58 -0.59 -2.90
N ALA A 47 0.81 0.09 -2.04
CA ALA A 47 0.98 1.53 -1.78
C ALA A 47 2.41 1.84 -1.35
N LEU A 48 2.98 1.08 -0.41
CA LEU A 48 4.35 1.31 0.08
C LEU A 48 5.40 1.03 -0.99
N ALA A 49 5.22 0.00 -1.83
CA ALA A 49 6.09 -0.25 -2.98
C ALA A 49 6.03 0.90 -4.00
N VAL A 50 4.83 1.40 -4.31
CA VAL A 50 4.63 2.54 -5.22
C VAL A 50 5.24 3.81 -4.66
N MET A 51 5.01 4.10 -3.38
CA MET A 51 5.60 5.25 -2.70
C MET A 51 7.13 5.15 -2.69
N ARG A 52 7.72 3.96 -2.60
CA ARG A 52 9.18 3.79 -2.74
C ARG A 52 9.66 4.25 -4.11
N MET A 53 8.99 3.78 -5.18
CA MET A 53 9.33 4.17 -6.54
C MET A 53 9.19 5.69 -6.77
N VAL A 54 8.08 6.27 -6.32
CA VAL A 54 7.85 7.72 -6.45
C VAL A 54 8.89 8.50 -5.63
N ALA A 55 9.23 8.04 -4.43
CA ALA A 55 10.25 8.68 -3.61
C ALA A 55 11.62 8.68 -4.30
N GLU A 56 12.02 7.57 -4.92
CA GLU A 56 13.25 7.46 -5.72
C GLU A 56 13.24 8.42 -6.92
N GLN A 57 12.10 8.54 -7.63
CA GLN A 57 11.94 9.45 -8.77
C GLN A 57 11.96 10.94 -8.38
N HIS A 58 11.64 11.26 -7.12
CA HIS A 58 11.52 12.63 -6.62
C HIS A 58 12.62 13.01 -5.61
N GLY A 59 13.57 12.12 -5.33
CA GLY A 59 14.65 12.36 -4.37
C GLY A 59 14.19 12.49 -2.91
N ILE A 60 13.08 11.84 -2.55
CA ILE A 60 12.54 11.83 -1.18
C ILE A 60 13.21 10.71 -0.39
N ASP A 61 13.68 11.00 0.82
CA ASP A 61 14.25 9.97 1.72
C ASP A 61 13.16 9.01 2.21
N PHE A 62 13.23 7.76 1.72
CA PHE A 62 12.26 6.70 2.00
C PHE A 62 12.70 5.75 3.12
N GLU A 63 13.99 5.41 3.20
CA GLU A 63 14.48 4.27 4.01
C GLU A 63 14.44 4.54 5.52
N SER A 64 14.29 5.80 5.94
CA SER A 64 14.28 6.21 7.35
C SER A 64 12.89 6.28 7.99
N GLN A 65 11.81 6.09 7.23
CA GLN A 65 10.45 6.41 7.69
C GLN A 65 9.60 5.16 7.95
N ASN A 66 8.86 5.14 9.06
CA ASN A 66 7.78 4.17 9.24
C ASN A 66 6.63 4.45 8.24
N PRO A 67 5.75 3.47 7.93
CA PRO A 67 4.70 3.62 6.92
C PRO A 67 3.79 4.83 7.09
N LYS A 68 3.44 5.20 8.33
CA LYS A 68 2.57 6.36 8.60
C LYS A 68 3.28 7.69 8.39
N THR A 69 4.54 7.79 8.84
CA THR A 69 5.36 8.98 8.59
C THR A 69 5.56 9.19 7.09
N LEU A 70 5.79 8.11 6.35
CA LEU A 70 5.87 8.15 4.89
C LEU A 70 4.55 8.60 4.26
N ALA A 71 3.41 8.09 4.74
CA ALA A 71 2.10 8.54 4.28
C ALA A 71 1.87 10.04 4.57
N GLN A 72 2.34 10.55 5.70
CA GLN A 72 2.28 11.98 6.01
C GLN A 72 3.21 12.79 5.10
N THR A 73 4.41 12.31 4.81
CA THR A 73 5.34 12.94 3.88
C THR A 73 4.69 13.09 2.51
N PHE A 74 4.17 12.00 1.93
CA PHE A 74 3.56 12.06 0.61
C PHE A 74 2.33 12.97 0.54
N PHE A 75 1.54 13.04 1.61
CA PHE A 75 0.45 14.00 1.73
C PHE A 75 0.97 15.44 1.69
N ALA A 76 2.04 15.76 2.43
CA ALA A 76 2.65 17.09 2.43
C ALA A 76 3.23 17.49 1.05
N TYR A 77 3.62 16.51 0.22
CA TYR A 77 4.06 16.72 -1.16
C TYR A 77 2.90 16.76 -2.19
N ASN A 78 1.64 16.65 -1.74
CA ASN A 78 0.43 16.67 -2.57
C ASN A 78 0.32 15.52 -3.58
N PHE A 79 0.89 14.34 -3.28
CA PHE A 79 0.72 13.15 -4.13
C PHE A 79 -0.71 12.58 -4.09
N TYR A 80 -1.46 12.91 -3.06
CA TYR A 80 -2.86 12.53 -2.88
C TYR A 80 -3.56 13.51 -1.91
N ASN A 81 -4.89 13.43 -1.84
CA ASN A 81 -5.71 14.36 -1.06
C ASN A 81 -5.89 13.89 0.40
N GLN A 82 -6.62 14.67 1.21
CA GLN A 82 -6.89 14.36 2.61
C GLN A 82 -7.66 13.04 2.78
N GLU A 83 -8.65 12.76 1.93
CA GLU A 83 -9.45 11.53 1.99
C GLU A 83 -8.57 10.29 1.73
N ASP A 84 -7.72 10.35 0.70
CA ASP A 84 -6.78 9.29 0.36
C ASP A 84 -5.77 9.04 1.49
N TYR A 85 -5.28 10.10 2.12
CA TYR A 85 -4.40 10.03 3.28
C TYR A 85 -5.07 9.29 4.45
N GLU A 86 -6.29 9.67 4.80
CA GLU A 86 -7.05 9.07 5.91
C GLU A 86 -7.35 7.59 5.64
N VAL A 87 -7.74 7.25 4.41
CA VAL A 87 -7.95 5.87 3.97
C VAL A 87 -6.66 5.06 4.09
N LEU A 88 -5.53 5.58 3.59
CA LEU A 88 -4.25 4.90 3.64
C LEU A 88 -3.75 4.66 5.07
N VAL A 89 -3.81 5.68 5.93
CA VAL A 89 -3.40 5.56 7.35
C VAL A 89 -4.29 4.54 8.08
N THR A 90 -5.59 4.57 7.83
CA THR A 90 -6.52 3.57 8.39
C THR A 90 -6.18 2.16 7.90
N GLY A 91 -5.87 2.00 6.61
CA GLY A 91 -5.44 0.73 6.03
C GLY A 91 -4.15 0.21 6.66
N ILE A 92 -3.16 1.08 6.87
CA ILE A 92 -1.90 0.74 7.55
C ILE A 92 -2.17 0.23 8.97
N ASP A 93 -3.02 0.93 9.73
CA ASP A 93 -3.40 0.52 11.09
C ASP A 93 -4.07 -0.86 11.13
N LEU A 94 -5.01 -1.10 10.21
CA LEU A 94 -5.72 -2.38 10.14
C LEU A 94 -4.77 -3.51 9.74
N ARG A 95 -3.89 -3.27 8.75
CA ARG A 95 -2.84 -4.23 8.38
C ARG A 95 -1.97 -4.56 9.58
N ASP A 96 -1.47 -3.56 10.29
CA ASP A 96 -0.53 -3.78 11.40
C ASP A 96 -1.18 -4.60 12.52
N ARG A 97 -2.45 -4.33 12.83
CA ARG A 97 -3.25 -5.14 13.76
C ARG A 97 -3.44 -6.58 13.26
N MET A 98 -3.75 -6.77 11.98
CA MET A 98 -3.94 -8.12 11.43
C MET A 98 -2.63 -8.93 11.35
N ILE A 99 -1.52 -8.30 10.96
CA ILE A 99 -0.25 -9.00 10.72
C ILE A 99 0.55 -9.17 12.02
N PHE A 100 0.69 -8.11 12.82
CA PHE A 100 1.55 -8.14 14.01
C PHE A 100 0.79 -8.54 15.27
N ASN A 101 -0.45 -8.08 15.44
CA ASN A 101 -1.27 -8.44 16.61
C ASN A 101 -2.12 -9.70 16.37
N GLN A 102 -2.14 -10.23 15.14
CA GLN A 102 -2.94 -11.39 14.73
C GLN A 102 -4.45 -11.22 15.02
N GLU A 103 -4.93 -9.97 14.99
CA GLU A 103 -6.35 -9.65 15.19
C GLU A 103 -7.18 -10.11 13.98
N LYS A 104 -8.33 -10.75 14.25
CA LYS A 104 -9.32 -11.06 13.21
C LYS A 104 -10.30 -9.89 13.10
N LEU A 105 -10.34 -9.22 11.96
CA LEU A 105 -11.07 -7.97 11.80
C LEU A 105 -12.08 -8.07 10.67
N THR A 106 -13.33 -7.73 10.97
CA THR A 106 -14.32 -7.50 9.91
C THR A 106 -14.01 -6.15 9.24
N ILE A 107 -13.67 -6.18 7.95
CA ILE A 107 -13.38 -4.99 7.16
C ILE A 107 -14.66 -4.48 6.50
N ASP A 108 -14.90 -3.17 6.59
CA ASP A 108 -15.95 -2.50 5.81
C ASP A 108 -15.63 -2.62 4.30
N PRO A 109 -16.52 -3.21 3.47
CA PRO A 109 -16.32 -3.28 2.03
C PRO A 109 -15.99 -1.92 1.40
N LYS A 110 -16.63 -0.83 1.86
CA LYS A 110 -16.38 0.52 1.34
C LYS A 110 -14.91 0.92 1.51
N LEU A 111 -14.34 0.65 2.68
CA LEU A 111 -12.92 0.95 2.95
C LEU A 111 -12.01 0.12 2.03
N ALA A 112 -12.32 -1.15 1.81
CA ALA A 112 -11.54 -2.00 0.92
C ALA A 112 -11.54 -1.47 -0.53
N TYR A 113 -12.69 -1.02 -1.04
CA TYR A 113 -12.75 -0.37 -2.36
C TYR A 113 -11.98 0.95 -2.38
N GLN A 114 -12.14 1.81 -1.36
CA GLN A 114 -11.39 3.07 -1.27
C GLN A 114 -9.88 2.82 -1.24
N MET A 115 -9.40 1.79 -0.54
CA MET A 115 -7.98 1.41 -0.53
C MET A 115 -7.47 1.04 -1.93
N VAL A 116 -8.26 0.31 -2.72
CA VAL A 116 -7.90 -0.01 -4.12
C VAL A 116 -7.77 1.27 -4.94
N GLU A 117 -8.71 2.20 -4.80
CA GLU A 117 -8.67 3.48 -5.52
C GLU A 117 -7.43 4.33 -5.13
N VAL A 118 -7.12 4.41 -3.84
CA VAL A 118 -5.93 5.13 -3.34
C VAL A 118 -4.66 4.56 -3.97
N VAL A 119 -4.52 3.24 -4.01
CA VAL A 119 -3.37 2.57 -4.63
C VAL A 119 -3.29 2.87 -6.13
N GLN A 120 -4.41 2.88 -6.84
CA GLN A 120 -4.44 3.23 -8.27
C GLN A 120 -4.05 4.68 -8.52
N ARG A 121 -4.53 5.63 -7.70
CA ARG A 121 -4.15 7.05 -7.77
C ARG A 121 -2.68 7.29 -7.44
N LEU A 122 -2.15 6.56 -6.47
CA LEU A 122 -0.72 6.56 -6.17
C LEU A 122 0.09 6.02 -7.34
N PHE A 123 -0.34 4.91 -7.93
CA PHE A 123 0.36 4.28 -9.04
C PHE A 123 0.42 5.20 -10.27
N SER A 124 -0.62 6.02 -10.51
CA SER A 124 -0.59 6.99 -11.61
C SER A 124 0.43 8.11 -11.44
N GLN A 125 1.05 8.25 -10.25
CA GLN A 125 2.16 9.20 -10.03
C GLN A 125 3.51 8.65 -10.50
N VAL A 126 3.62 7.34 -10.75
CA VAL A 126 4.85 6.70 -11.21
C VAL A 126 5.10 7.09 -12.66
N LYS A 127 6.25 7.71 -12.93
CA LYS A 127 6.68 8.01 -14.31
C LYS A 127 7.19 6.74 -14.97
N GLU A 128 6.78 6.50 -16.21
CA GLU A 128 7.39 5.48 -17.07
C GLU A 128 8.66 6.08 -17.67
N ASP A 129 9.82 5.45 -17.47
CA ASP A 129 11.04 5.82 -18.19
C ASP A 129 10.83 5.48 -19.66
N VAL A 130 10.73 6.52 -20.51
CA VAL A 130 10.63 6.41 -21.98
C VAL A 130 12.01 6.23 -22.59
#